data_AF-A0A1G6LY76-F1
#
_entry.id   AF-A0A1G6LY76-F1
#
_cell.length_a   1.000
_cell.length_b   1.000
_cell.length_c   1.000
_cell.angle_alpha   90.00
_cell.angle_beta   90.00
_cell.angle_gamma   90.00
#
_symmetry.space_group_name_H-M   'P 1'
#
loop_
_entity.id
_entity.type
_entity.pdbx_description
1 polymer ?
#
loop_
_entity_poly.entity_id
_entity_poly.type
_entity_poly.pdbx_seq_one_letter_code
_entity_poly.pdbx_strand_id
1 'polypeptide(L)'
;MTVQLLSPPVELHRLISAALRDNALADLIRTAPDEAYSAYQVPAWQQELLVADLGDAMNRIGVHPNLRFKFLALRGLLKLQSASVAPFLESLGGKNGSYR
;
A
#
# COMPACT_ATOMS: atom_id res chain seq x y z
N MET A 1 -23.81 15.39 14.81
CA MET A 1 -22.79 14.78 13.93
C MET A 1 -22.25 13.55 14.62
N THR A 2 -22.69 12.36 14.20
CA THR A 2 -22.21 11.09 14.73
C THR A 2 -20.84 10.79 14.16
N VAL A 3 -19.82 10.71 15.02
CA VAL A 3 -18.50 10.19 14.66
C VAL A 3 -18.70 8.71 14.35
N GLN A 4 -18.83 8.38 13.08
CA GLN A 4 -18.80 6.99 12.62
C GLN A 4 -17.40 6.47 12.94
N LEU A 5 -17.29 5.59 13.94
CA LEU A 5 -16.05 4.89 14.24
C LEU A 5 -15.61 4.22 12.94
N LEU A 6 -14.51 4.69 12.37
CA LEU A 6 -13.93 4.12 11.16
C LEU A 6 -13.51 2.69 11.51
N SER A 7 -14.35 1.72 11.14
CA SER A 7 -13.96 0.31 11.15
C SER A 7 -12.69 0.17 10.31
N PRO A 8 -11.73 -0.68 10.72
CA PRO A 8 -10.56 -0.96 9.90
C PRO A 8 -10.99 -1.34 8.48
N PRO A 9 -10.25 -0.92 7.44
CA PRO A 9 -10.63 -1.19 6.04
C PRO A 9 -10.30 -2.64 5.67
N VAL A 10 -11.03 -3.60 6.25
CA VAL A 10 -10.73 -5.03 6.21
C VAL A 10 -10.79 -5.58 4.78
N GLU A 11 -11.80 -5.19 4.01
CA GLU A 11 -12.02 -5.65 2.64
C GLU A 11 -10.91 -5.15 1.72
N LEU A 12 -10.56 -3.87 1.82
CA LEU A 12 -9.43 -3.30 1.09
C LEU A 12 -8.09 -3.94 1.51
N HIS A 13 -7.91 -4.25 2.80
CA HIS A 13 -6.72 -4.96 3.27
C HIS A 13 -6.64 -6.39 2.71
N ARG A 14 -7.76 -7.12 2.66
CA ARG A 14 -7.84 -8.45 2.05
C ARG A 14 -7.50 -8.40 0.57
N LEU A 15 -8.05 -7.43 -0.16
CA LEU A 15 -7.74 -7.20 -1.57
C LEU A 15 -6.24 -6.98 -1.79
N ILE A 16 -5.63 -6.05 -1.05
CA ILE A 16 -4.19 -5.76 -1.14
C ILE A 16 -3.37 -7.00 -0.84
N SER A 17 -3.72 -7.74 0.22
CA SER A 17 -2.98 -8.93 0.65
C SER A 17 -3.04 -10.06 -0.37
N ALA A 18 -4.20 -10.25 -1.01
CA ALA A 18 -4.38 -11.25 -2.05
C ALA A 18 -3.62 -10.89 -3.32
N ALA A 19 -3.70 -9.63 -3.76
CA ALA A 19 -3.02 -9.15 -4.96
C ALA A 19 -1.49 -9.24 -4.89
N LEU A 20 -0.91 -9.18 -3.68
CA LEU A 20 0.53 -9.42 -3.50
C LEU A 20 0.97 -10.86 -3.78
N ARG A 21 0.02 -11.80 -3.91
CA ARG A 21 0.27 -13.22 -4.14
C ARG A 21 -0.30 -13.73 -5.46
N ASP A 22 -1.01 -12.88 -6.21
CA ASP A 22 -1.72 -13.23 -7.43
C ASP A 22 -1.49 -12.15 -8.50
N ASN A 23 -0.75 -12.52 -9.54
CA ASN A 23 -0.40 -11.63 -10.64
C ASN A 23 -1.64 -11.21 -11.45
N ALA A 24 -2.63 -12.08 -11.62
CA ALA A 24 -3.84 -11.75 -12.37
C ALA A 24 -4.66 -10.71 -11.60
N LEU A 25 -4.77 -10.84 -10.27
CA LEU A 25 -5.41 -9.85 -9.43
C LEU A 25 -4.61 -8.55 -9.35
N ALA A 26 -3.27 -8.61 -9.31
CA ALA A 26 -2.42 -7.43 -9.37
C ALA A 26 -2.61 -6.65 -10.68
N ASP A 27 -2.73 -7.35 -11.81
CA ASP A 27 -3.02 -6.75 -13.11
C ASP A 27 -4.44 -6.16 -13.14
N LEU A 28 -5.44 -6.86 -12.59
CA LEU A 28 -6.81 -6.35 -12.47
C LEU A 28 -6.87 -5.05 -11.66
N ILE A 29 -6.19 -4.98 -10.51
CA ILE A 29 -6.10 -3.74 -9.71
C ILE A 29 -5.49 -2.59 -10.52
N ARG A 30 -4.57 -2.89 -11.44
CA ARG A 30 -3.90 -1.88 -12.26
C ARG A 30 -4.78 -1.37 -13.41
N THR A 31 -5.51 -2.26 -14.06
CA THR A 31 -6.24 -1.95 -15.31
C THR A 31 -7.72 -1.68 -15.09
N ALA A 32 -8.36 -2.39 -14.16
CA ALA A 32 -9.79 -2.29 -13.85
C ALA A 32 -10.01 -2.36 -12.32
N PRO A 33 -9.57 -1.33 -11.56
CA PRO A 33 -9.64 -1.34 -10.10
C PRO A 33 -11.06 -1.49 -9.56
N ASP A 34 -12.06 -0.93 -10.23
CA ASP A 34 -13.47 -0.98 -9.78
C ASP A 34 -14.04 -2.39 -9.80
N GLU A 35 -13.60 -3.24 -10.75
CA GLU A 35 -13.95 -4.65 -10.80
C GLU A 35 -13.32 -5.41 -9.62
N ALA A 36 -12.05 -5.12 -9.30
CA ALA A 36 -11.36 -5.72 -8.16
C ALA A 36 -12.01 -5.30 -6.82
N TYR A 37 -12.40 -4.02 -6.70
CA TYR A 37 -13.12 -3.51 -5.53
C TYR A 37 -14.47 -4.18 -5.34
N SER A 38 -15.23 -4.34 -6.42
CA SER A 38 -16.52 -5.02 -6.40
C SER A 38 -16.39 -6.49 -6.01
N ALA A 39 -15.41 -7.20 -6.58
CA ALA A 39 -15.15 -8.60 -6.27
C ALA A 39 -14.76 -8.83 -4.80
N TYR A 40 -14.05 -7.88 -4.18
CA TYR A 40 -13.65 -7.93 -2.78
C TYR A 40 -14.62 -7.23 -1.83
N GLN A 41 -15.76 -6.75 -2.34
CA GLN A 41 -16.80 -6.06 -1.57
C GLN A 41 -16.27 -4.85 -0.80
N VAL A 42 -15.30 -4.13 -1.39
CA VAL A 42 -14.80 -2.87 -0.81
C VAL A 42 -15.99 -1.89 -0.68
N PRO A 43 -16.24 -1.29 0.50
CA PRO A 43 -17.40 -0.42 0.69
C PRO A 43 -17.43 0.74 -0.31
N ALA A 44 -18.63 1.09 -0.81
CA ALA A 44 -18.80 2.14 -1.83
C ALA A 44 -18.11 3.47 -1.46
N TRP A 45 -18.24 3.90 -0.20
CA TRP A 45 -17.58 5.12 0.29
C TRP A 45 -16.04 5.06 0.21
N GLN A 46 -15.43 3.87 0.33
CA GLN A 46 -13.99 3.70 0.12
C GLN A 46 -13.66 3.76 -1.36
N GLN A 47 -14.46 3.11 -2.21
CA GLN A 47 -14.26 3.15 -3.67
C GLN A 47 -14.31 4.59 -4.19
N GLU A 48 -15.31 5.36 -3.77
CA GLU A 48 -15.47 6.78 -4.12
C GLU A 48 -14.23 7.61 -3.76
N LEU A 49 -13.66 7.39 -2.57
CA LEU A 49 -12.42 8.06 -2.16
C LEU A 49 -11.23 7.63 -3.03
N LEU A 50 -11.10 6.34 -3.32
CA LEU A 50 -9.99 5.76 -4.09
C LEU A 50 -9.96 6.21 -5.56
N VAL A 51 -11.07 6.68 -6.12
CA VAL A 51 -11.15 7.23 -7.48
C VAL A 51 -10.58 8.64 -7.59
N ALA A 52 -10.65 9.45 -6.52
CA ALA A 52 -10.27 10.87 -6.55
C ALA A 52 -8.75 11.10 -6.43
N ASP A 53 -8.22 11.08 -5.20
CA ASP A 53 -6.79 11.16 -4.90
C ASP A 53 -6.42 9.97 -4.03
N LEU A 54 -5.67 9.04 -4.62
CA LEU A 54 -5.36 7.78 -3.97
C LEU A 54 -4.49 7.94 -2.71
N GLY A 55 -3.59 8.92 -2.68
CA GLY A 55 -2.71 9.16 -1.54
C GLY A 55 -3.50 9.69 -0.33
N ASP A 56 -4.32 10.71 -0.56
CA ASP A 56 -5.19 11.28 0.47
C ASP A 56 -6.30 10.30 0.90
N ALA A 57 -6.90 9.58 -0.06
CA ALA A 57 -7.93 8.59 0.19
C ALA A 57 -7.47 7.52 1.18
N MET A 58 -6.29 6.94 0.98
CA MET A 58 -5.77 5.91 1.88
C MET A 58 -5.50 6.42 3.31
N ASN A 59 -5.18 7.71 3.47
CA ASN A 59 -5.09 8.33 4.78
C ASN A 59 -6.47 8.44 5.43
N ARG A 60 -7.45 8.95 4.67
CA ARG A 60 -8.84 9.15 5.14
C ARG A 60 -9.56 7.85 5.46
N ILE A 61 -9.27 6.77 4.72
CA ILE A 61 -9.79 5.43 4.95
C ILE A 61 -9.13 4.77 6.18
N GLY A 62 -7.99 5.29 6.65
CA GLY A 62 -7.27 4.71 7.80
C GLY A 62 -6.43 3.49 7.44
N VAL A 63 -5.99 3.34 6.18
CA VAL A 63 -5.12 2.24 5.74
C VAL A 63 -3.76 2.34 6.44
N HIS A 64 -3.18 1.25 6.93
CA HIS A 64 -1.85 1.27 7.56
C HIS A 64 -0.75 1.69 6.56
N PRO A 65 0.27 2.51 6.94
CA PRO A 65 1.30 3.03 6.01
C PRO A 65 1.95 1.97 5.11
N ASN A 66 2.34 0.81 5.66
CA ASN A 66 2.91 -0.29 4.87
C ASN A 66 1.99 -0.76 3.73
N LEU A 67 0.68 -0.85 3.99
CA LEU A 67 -0.30 -1.25 2.99
C LEU A 67 -0.51 -0.17 1.93
N ARG A 68 -0.36 1.11 2.30
CA ARG A 68 -0.40 2.22 1.34
C ARG A 68 0.70 2.06 0.29
N PHE A 69 1.94 1.84 0.71
CA PHE A 69 3.06 1.61 -0.21
C PHE A 69 2.83 0.40 -1.12
N LYS A 70 2.36 -0.72 -0.55
CA LYS A 70 2.02 -1.93 -1.31
C LYS A 70 0.93 -1.65 -2.35
N PHE A 71 -0.10 -0.89 -1.99
CA PHE A 71 -1.17 -0.58 -2.92
C PHE A 71 -0.73 0.38 -4.03
N LEU A 72 0.09 1.39 -3.73
CA LEU A 72 0.71 2.24 -4.74
C LEU A 72 1.57 1.43 -5.72
N ALA A 73 2.30 0.42 -5.23
CA ALA A 73 3.09 -0.46 -6.07
C ALA A 73 2.21 -1.30 -7.00
N LEU A 74 1.14 -1.91 -6.46
CA LEU A 74 0.17 -2.68 -7.25
C LEU A 74 -0.46 -1.81 -8.35
N ARG A 75 -0.84 -0.56 -8.01
CA ARG A 75 -1.37 0.44 -8.94
C ARG A 75 -0.35 1.00 -9.93
N GLY A 76 0.93 0.63 -9.85
CA GLY A 76 1.99 1.15 -10.72
C GLY A 76 2.35 2.61 -10.47
N LEU A 77 1.94 3.17 -9.32
CA LEU A 77 2.12 4.58 -8.95
C LEU A 77 3.31 4.79 -8.02
N LEU A 78 3.87 3.71 -7.47
CA LEU A 78 5.06 3.79 -6.63
C LEU A 78 6.31 3.96 -7.49
N LYS A 79 6.86 5.17 -7.52
CA LYS A 79 8.19 5.46 -8.05
C LYS A 79 9.19 5.45 -6.91
N LEU A 80 9.89 4.34 -6.72
CA LEU A 80 11.02 4.29 -5.78
C LEU A 80 12.29 4.77 -6.49
N GLN A 81 13.00 5.70 -5.87
CA GLN A 81 14.38 5.95 -6.26
C GLN A 81 15.25 4.81 -5.77
N SER A 82 16.18 4.35 -6.62
CA SER A 82 17.18 3.38 -6.21
C SER A 82 18.02 3.97 -5.08
N ALA A 83 17.84 3.47 -3.87
CA ALA A 83 18.68 3.82 -2.73
C ALA A 83 19.85 2.83 -2.66
N SER A 84 21.09 3.34 -2.64
CA SER A 84 22.25 2.51 -2.38
C SER A 84 22.32 2.14 -0.90
N VAL A 85 22.55 0.87 -0.59
CA VAL A 85 22.86 0.41 0.77
C VAL A 85 24.32 0.65 1.15
N ALA A 86 25.17 1.09 0.21
CA ALA A 86 26.60 1.28 0.44
C ALA A 86 26.93 2.20 1.63
N PRO A 87 26.27 3.38 1.82
CA PRO A 87 26.56 4.25 2.96
C PRO A 87 26.28 3.58 4.30
N PHE A 88 25.24 2.74 4.37
CA PHE A 88 24.93 1.97 5.56
C PHE A 88 25.95 0.86 5.81
N LEU A 89 26.35 0.11 4.77
CA LEU A 89 27.37 -0.93 4.88
C LEU A 89 28.75 -0.37 5.27
N GLU A 90 29.12 0.79 4.74
CA GLU A 90 30.32 1.54 5.15
C GLU A 90 30.27 1.92 6.64
N SER A 91 29.10 2.36 7.14
CA SER A 91 28.91 2.67 8.56
C SER A 91 29.05 1.44 9.48
N LEU A 92 28.77 0.24 8.97
CA LEU A 92 28.97 -1.02 9.69
C LEU A 92 30.44 -1.49 9.63
N GLY A 93 31.08 -1.33 8.47
CA GLY A 93 32.50 -1.64 8.27
C GLY A 93 33.44 -0.80 9.15
N GLY A 94 33.07 0.45 9.43
CA GLY A 94 33.81 1.33 10.34
C GLY A 94 33.73 0.95 11.83
N LYS A 95 32.78 0.07 12.23
CA LYS A 95 32.61 -0.37 13.63
C LYS A 95 33.29 -1.69 13.98
N ASN A 96 33.82 -2.42 13.00
CA ASN A 96 34.54 -3.68 13.22
C ASN A 96 36.04 -3.49 13.51
N GLY A 97 36.50 -2.25 13.68
CA GLY A 97 37.89 -1.89 13.92
C GLY A 97 38.27 -1.58 15.37
N SER A 98 37.68 -2.25 16.38
CA SER A 98 38.24 -2.21 17.75
C SER A 98 37.69 -3.33 18.64
N TYR A 99 38.11 -4.57 18.38
CA TYR A 99 38.26 -5.56 19.44
C TYR A 99 39.76 -5.79 19.65
N ARG A 100 40.35 -4.93 20.48
CA ARG A 100 41.59 -5.19 21.23
C ARG A 100 41.40 -4.64 22.63
#